data_AF-A0A6I2GJA6-F1
#
_entry.id   AF-A0A6I2GJA6-F1
#
_cell.length_a   1.000
_cell.length_b   1.000
_cell.length_c   1.000
_cell.angle_alpha   90.00
_cell.angle_beta   90.00
_cell.angle_gamma   90.00
#
_symmetry.space_group_name_H-M   'P 1'
#
loop_
_entity.id
_entity.type
_entity.pdbx_description
1 polymer ?
#
loop_
_entity_poly.entity_id
_entity_poly.type
_entity_poly.pdbx_seq_one_letter_code
_entity_poly.pdbx_strand_id
1 'polypeptide(L)'
;MNRHLNSLAALLLLSGCAHHAAVSSEQGLPLRRVVIYRNGVGYFERAGHVESERVAFQVKREHVGDFLATLAVMEEGRSAVRSAAFPTAAQGERRTVELALDGRAHQLAVGYVVEQPIWRPTYRVVVGKSGLELQAWGIVQNLSGEDWRDVQLSLVAGAPIAYRATLEAPVTPGRPLLEDSGEVFAGVPRGESVLAQAPGTLVVPGEAPTVDVGSTSTGVNVGKDFVRNIAVVRPTGKAGAGRSFEALAAVARASAAGGTTRYELPHPVSIPDASASMVLLASRTVPGEAVLLFSPDPGAPDSARHPFRVARFTNDSAGLLERGPIAVFEEGAFLGQGVLESLPAGAQATVPFSLERGVAVESRSESVQEGARLALVEAGVLTLERDTVLRTTYRVQNGEAKPARVLLRHARSAQARLAASPKGTEEQVGAGFALVPAEVAAHASAEAKVEERTSARVQADWFDPAADVAVNGYLEDPRADRTAKEALAALWKVRDAIVRERSEEAKWTEQGDTLSEEADEARESLRSLAKSRAADLKGRLQARLSDLESQHAAAADALVRAQLARHEAEVDFAERLRTLGVRAP
;
A
#
# COMPACT_ATOMS: atom_id res chain seq x y z
N MET A 1 69.86 49.58 25.31
CA MET A 1 68.51 49.73 25.87
C MET A 1 67.50 49.46 24.75
N ASN A 2 66.88 48.27 24.73
CA ASN A 2 65.76 47.86 23.82
C ASN A 2 66.05 47.92 22.29
N ARG A 3 65.52 47.05 21.42
CA ARG A 3 64.65 45.85 21.52
C ARG A 3 64.66 45.14 20.15
N HIS A 4 64.60 43.80 20.13
CA HIS A 4 64.02 42.97 19.04
C HIS A 4 64.68 42.99 17.63
N LEU A 5 64.57 41.98 16.76
CA LEU A 5 63.83 40.71 16.81
C LEU A 5 64.59 39.60 16.02
N ASN A 6 64.49 38.33 16.44
CA ASN A 6 64.97 37.17 15.65
C ASN A 6 63.95 36.80 14.56
N SER A 7 64.44 36.31 13.41
CA SER A 7 63.63 35.57 12.43
C SER A 7 64.21 34.17 12.24
N LEU A 8 63.71 33.20 13.00
CA LEU A 8 63.95 31.78 12.77
C LEU A 8 62.86 31.26 11.83
N ALA A 9 63.23 30.72 10.66
CA ALA A 9 62.28 30.11 9.75
C ALA A 9 61.88 28.71 10.26
N ALA A 10 60.63 28.58 10.72
CA ALA A 10 60.07 27.28 11.10
C ALA A 10 59.50 26.57 9.86
N LEU A 11 60.14 25.47 9.43
CA LEU A 11 59.52 24.53 8.50
C LEU A 11 58.37 23.79 9.22
N LEU A 12 57.14 24.24 9.01
CA LEU A 12 55.95 23.48 9.37
C LEU A 12 55.72 22.39 8.32
N LEU A 13 56.10 21.15 8.68
CA LEU A 13 55.69 19.97 7.93
C LEU A 13 54.17 19.83 7.99
N LEU A 14 53.50 20.12 6.87
CA LEU A 14 52.11 19.76 6.65
C LEU A 14 52.00 18.24 6.53
N SER A 15 51.90 17.56 7.67
CA SER A 15 51.37 16.19 7.73
C SER A 15 49.89 16.23 7.38
N GLY A 16 49.59 16.36 6.09
CA GLY A 16 48.25 16.09 5.58
C GLY A 16 47.88 14.66 5.93
N CYS A 17 46.69 14.46 6.50
CA CYS A 17 46.13 13.13 6.72
C CYS A 17 45.90 12.47 5.36
N ALA A 18 46.92 11.79 4.85
CA ALA A 18 46.78 10.95 3.68
C ALA A 18 45.81 9.83 4.04
N HIS A 19 44.55 9.97 3.64
CA HIS A 19 43.64 8.85 3.63
C HIS A 19 44.13 7.88 2.54
N HIS A 20 44.53 6.70 2.99
CA HIS A 20 45.04 5.63 2.13
C HIS A 20 43.92 4.63 1.85
N ALA A 21 43.94 4.02 0.67
CA ALA A 21 42.95 3.04 0.19
C ALA A 21 42.61 1.98 1.25
N ALA A 22 41.38 1.47 1.29
CA ALA A 22 41.01 0.32 2.11
C ALA A 22 41.89 -0.90 1.80
N VAL A 23 42.20 -1.09 0.52
CA VAL A 23 43.11 -2.10 -0.03
C VAL A 23 43.92 -1.45 -1.15
N SER A 24 45.25 -1.50 -1.12
CA SER A 24 46.11 -1.04 -2.22
C SER A 24 47.10 -2.14 -2.65
N SER A 25 47.44 -2.22 -3.93
CA SER A 25 48.40 -3.19 -4.47
C SER A 25 49.80 -2.56 -4.60
N GLU A 26 50.83 -3.26 -4.12
CA GLU A 26 52.22 -2.81 -4.26
C GLU A 26 52.74 -2.97 -5.70
N GLN A 27 52.14 -3.87 -6.48
CA GLN A 27 52.45 -4.13 -7.90
C GLN A 27 51.65 -3.21 -8.83
N GLY A 28 51.00 -2.17 -8.30
CA GLY A 28 50.35 -1.13 -9.11
C GLY A 28 49.06 -1.57 -9.82
N LEU A 29 48.40 -2.66 -9.39
CA LEU A 29 47.13 -3.11 -9.97
C LEU A 29 46.03 -2.02 -9.82
N PRO A 30 45.61 -1.36 -10.91
CA PRO A 30 44.63 -0.29 -10.84
C PRO A 30 43.24 -0.85 -10.53
N LEU A 31 42.43 -0.06 -9.83
CA LEU A 31 41.01 -0.34 -9.68
C LEU A 31 40.35 -0.23 -11.07
N ARG A 32 39.60 -1.26 -11.48
CA ARG A 32 38.96 -1.31 -12.80
C ARG A 32 37.45 -1.35 -12.74
N ARG A 33 36.88 -1.93 -11.68
CA ARG A 33 35.43 -2.06 -11.54
C ARG A 33 35.01 -1.97 -10.09
N VAL A 34 33.88 -1.32 -9.87
CA VAL A 34 33.27 -1.08 -8.56
C VAL A 34 31.79 -1.43 -8.65
N VAL A 35 31.28 -2.19 -7.69
CA VAL A 35 29.85 -2.50 -7.56
C VAL A 35 29.38 -2.13 -6.16
N ILE A 36 28.50 -1.14 -6.04
CA ILE A 36 27.97 -0.68 -4.73
C ILE A 36 26.56 -1.25 -4.52
N TYR A 37 26.35 -1.86 -3.36
CA TYR A 37 25.09 -2.47 -2.93
C TYR A 37 24.42 -1.62 -1.83
N ARG A 38 23.09 -1.74 -1.67
CA ARG A 38 22.33 -0.97 -0.65
C ARG A 38 22.41 -1.50 0.79
N ASN A 39 23.09 -2.62 1.02
CA ASN A 39 23.38 -3.16 2.35
C ASN A 39 24.67 -2.58 2.98
N GLY A 40 25.27 -1.55 2.37
CA GLY A 40 26.50 -0.92 2.87
C GLY A 40 27.79 -1.67 2.45
N VAL A 41 27.71 -2.39 1.33
CA VAL A 41 28.80 -3.24 0.83
C VAL A 41 29.23 -2.77 -0.55
N GLY A 42 30.54 -2.70 -0.78
CA GLY A 42 31.13 -2.48 -2.10
C GLY A 42 32.02 -3.64 -2.52
N TYR A 43 31.82 -4.16 -3.74
CA TYR A 43 32.76 -5.05 -4.39
C TYR A 43 33.69 -4.25 -5.29
N PHE A 44 34.99 -4.50 -5.15
CA PHE A 44 36.07 -3.81 -5.85
C PHE A 44 36.90 -4.84 -6.62
N GLU A 45 37.19 -4.56 -7.88
CA GLU A 45 37.97 -5.42 -8.75
C GLU A 45 39.16 -4.64 -9.29
N ARG A 46 40.37 -5.06 -8.91
CA ARG A 46 41.63 -4.53 -9.44
C ARG A 46 42.16 -5.45 -10.54
N ALA A 47 42.48 -4.91 -11.70
CA ALA A 47 42.93 -5.76 -12.82
C ALA A 47 44.00 -5.10 -13.71
N GLY A 48 44.97 -5.91 -14.11
CA GLY A 48 46.15 -5.47 -14.86
C GLY A 48 47.18 -6.59 -15.05
N HIS A 49 48.24 -6.27 -15.79
CA HIS A 49 49.38 -7.16 -15.98
C HIS A 49 50.36 -7.06 -14.80
N VAL A 50 50.92 -8.19 -14.36
CA VAL A 50 51.91 -8.26 -13.27
C VAL A 50 53.07 -9.17 -13.66
N GLU A 51 54.29 -8.63 -13.63
CA GLU A 51 55.53 -9.37 -13.84
C GLU A 51 56.19 -9.79 -12.51
N SER A 52 55.53 -10.67 -11.74
CA SER A 52 56.04 -11.15 -10.45
C SER A 52 55.48 -12.52 -10.05
N GLU A 53 56.29 -13.32 -9.35
CA GLU A 53 55.86 -14.58 -8.71
C GLU A 53 55.04 -14.33 -7.41
N ARG A 54 54.92 -13.07 -6.97
CA ARG A 54 54.15 -12.64 -5.79
C ARG A 54 53.43 -11.32 -6.00
N VAL A 55 52.24 -11.19 -5.41
CA VAL A 55 51.48 -9.93 -5.31
C VAL A 55 51.18 -9.62 -3.85
N ALA A 56 51.42 -8.38 -3.43
CA ALA A 56 51.21 -7.91 -2.07
C ALA A 56 50.12 -6.83 -2.05
N PHE A 57 49.18 -6.99 -1.12
CA PHE A 57 48.10 -6.04 -0.85
C PHE A 57 48.24 -5.45 0.54
N GLN A 58 48.29 -4.13 0.63
CA GLN A 58 48.20 -3.41 1.89
C GLN A 58 46.73 -3.19 2.22
N VAL A 59 46.20 -3.86 3.26
CA VAL A 59 44.79 -3.84 3.66
C VAL A 59 44.65 -3.14 5.02
N LYS A 60 43.69 -2.23 5.19
CA LYS A 60 43.39 -1.64 6.51
C LYS A 60 42.89 -2.71 7.49
N ARG A 61 43.33 -2.65 8.75
CA ARG A 61 43.12 -3.69 9.76
C ARG A 61 41.65 -4.09 9.91
N GLU A 62 40.74 -3.13 9.91
CA GLU A 62 39.30 -3.32 10.07
C GLU A 62 38.61 -4.08 8.93
N HIS A 63 39.25 -4.18 7.76
CA HIS A 63 38.74 -4.84 6.56
C HIS A 63 39.48 -6.16 6.22
N VAL A 64 40.47 -6.59 7.00
CA VAL A 64 41.29 -7.78 6.69
C VAL A 64 40.43 -9.04 6.63
N GLY A 65 39.56 -9.24 7.61
CA GLY A 65 38.67 -10.39 7.65
C GLY A 65 37.70 -10.48 6.48
N ASP A 66 37.09 -9.36 6.08
CA ASP A 66 36.16 -9.30 4.95
C ASP A 66 36.88 -9.44 3.61
N PHE A 67 38.08 -8.84 3.48
CA PHE A 67 38.98 -9.04 2.35
C PHE A 67 39.33 -10.53 2.20
N LEU A 68 39.81 -11.19 3.25
CA LEU A 68 40.17 -12.62 3.22
C LEU A 68 38.97 -13.53 2.97
N ALA A 69 37.79 -13.20 3.50
CA ALA A 69 36.56 -13.97 3.30
C ALA A 69 36.03 -13.89 1.86
N THR A 70 36.33 -12.81 1.13
CA THR A 70 35.76 -12.52 -0.20
C THR A 70 36.79 -12.46 -1.33
N LEU A 71 38.09 -12.62 -1.02
CA LEU A 71 39.17 -12.56 -1.99
C LEU A 71 38.98 -13.60 -3.11
N ALA A 72 38.79 -13.11 -4.33
CA ALA A 72 38.74 -13.89 -5.54
C ALA A 72 39.85 -13.41 -6.49
N VAL A 73 40.70 -14.32 -6.95
CA VAL A 73 41.82 -14.02 -7.85
C VAL A 73 41.67 -14.87 -9.10
N MET A 74 41.75 -14.23 -10.26
CA MET A 74 41.65 -14.88 -11.56
C MET A 74 42.82 -14.53 -12.46
N GLU A 75 43.15 -15.46 -13.35
CA GLU A 75 44.00 -15.24 -14.51
C GLU A 75 43.35 -15.93 -15.73
N GLU A 76 42.94 -15.17 -16.75
CA GLU A 76 42.33 -15.63 -18.02
C GLU A 76 41.62 -17.01 -18.00
N GLY A 77 40.61 -17.15 -17.15
CA GLY A 77 39.76 -18.35 -17.08
C GLY A 77 40.33 -19.54 -16.30
N ARG A 78 41.46 -19.38 -15.59
CA ARG A 78 42.03 -20.36 -14.65
C ARG A 78 42.41 -19.72 -13.31
N SER A 79 42.60 -20.56 -12.30
CA SER A 79 43.07 -20.13 -10.98
C SER A 79 44.58 -20.40 -10.89
N ALA A 80 45.37 -19.34 -10.71
CA ALA A 80 46.83 -19.37 -10.74
C ALA A 80 47.49 -18.96 -9.40
N VAL A 81 46.74 -19.10 -8.29
CA VAL A 81 47.22 -18.81 -6.94
C VAL A 81 47.65 -20.10 -6.26
N ARG A 82 48.94 -20.20 -5.92
CA ARG A 82 49.51 -21.32 -5.16
C ARG A 82 49.09 -21.28 -3.69
N SER A 83 49.15 -20.09 -3.11
CA SER A 83 48.82 -19.84 -1.72
C SER A 83 48.58 -18.34 -1.45
N ALA A 84 47.84 -18.06 -0.39
CA ALA A 84 47.76 -16.74 0.23
C ALA A 84 48.39 -16.83 1.62
N ALA A 85 49.22 -15.85 1.98
CA ALA A 85 49.87 -15.72 3.27
C ALA A 85 49.53 -14.36 3.89
N PHE A 86 49.18 -14.36 5.17
CA PHE A 86 48.87 -13.15 5.94
C PHE A 86 49.55 -13.20 7.32
N PRO A 87 50.21 -12.12 7.76
CA PRO A 87 50.88 -12.07 9.06
C PRO A 87 49.87 -11.83 10.17
N THR A 88 49.58 -12.87 10.95
CA THR A 88 48.75 -12.80 12.16
C THR A 88 49.31 -11.82 13.20
N ALA A 89 50.63 -11.67 13.28
CA ALA A 89 51.35 -10.91 14.31
C ALA A 89 52.03 -9.61 13.84
N ALA A 90 51.38 -8.81 12.98
CA ALA A 90 51.87 -7.45 12.67
C ALA A 90 51.34 -6.40 13.67
N GLN A 91 52.17 -5.40 14.01
CA GLN A 91 51.72 -4.15 14.64
C GLN A 91 51.52 -3.09 13.55
N GLY A 92 50.41 -2.33 13.64
CA GLY A 92 50.08 -1.28 12.67
C GLY A 92 48.59 -1.22 12.30
N GLU A 93 48.23 -0.15 11.62
CA GLU A 93 46.88 0.14 11.09
C GLU A 93 46.58 -0.64 9.79
N ARG A 94 47.61 -1.15 9.11
CA ARG A 94 47.51 -1.93 7.88
C ARG A 94 48.17 -3.31 8.03
N ARG A 95 47.79 -4.25 7.17
CA ARG A 95 48.35 -5.60 7.02
C ARG A 95 48.72 -5.86 5.57
N THR A 96 49.93 -6.36 5.33
CA THR A 96 50.32 -6.93 4.04
C THR A 96 49.68 -8.32 3.89
N VAL A 97 48.91 -8.55 2.84
CA VAL A 97 48.48 -9.89 2.41
C VAL A 97 49.25 -10.25 1.15
N GLU A 98 50.07 -11.30 1.20
CA GLU A 98 50.87 -11.76 0.07
C GLU A 98 50.21 -12.97 -0.62
N LEU A 99 50.17 -12.96 -1.94
CA LEU A 99 49.70 -14.04 -2.79
C LEU A 99 50.87 -14.58 -3.60
N ALA A 100 51.09 -15.89 -3.57
CA ALA A 100 52.07 -16.58 -4.41
C ALA A 100 51.41 -17.08 -5.70
N LEU A 101 52.03 -16.80 -6.84
CA LEU A 101 51.46 -17.06 -8.17
C LEU A 101 52.18 -18.20 -8.92
N ASP A 102 51.49 -18.76 -9.90
CA ASP A 102 51.94 -19.89 -10.73
C ASP A 102 52.79 -19.48 -11.95
N GLY A 103 53.76 -18.57 -11.77
CA GLY A 103 54.59 -18.08 -12.88
C GLY A 103 55.22 -16.74 -12.59
N ARG A 104 55.61 -16.03 -13.66
CA ARG A 104 56.23 -14.69 -13.58
C ARG A 104 55.48 -13.58 -14.28
N ALA A 105 54.56 -13.88 -15.19
CA ALA A 105 53.86 -12.88 -15.98
C ALA A 105 52.38 -13.28 -15.99
N HIS A 106 51.53 -12.42 -15.43
CA HIS A 106 50.15 -12.75 -15.13
C HIS A 106 49.20 -11.64 -15.53
N GLN A 107 48.06 -12.00 -16.12
CA GLN A 107 46.96 -11.07 -16.39
C GLN A 107 45.89 -11.24 -15.30
N LEU A 108 46.05 -10.50 -14.20
CA LEU A 108 45.29 -10.71 -12.98
C LEU A 108 44.02 -9.86 -12.93
N ALA A 109 42.96 -10.45 -12.37
CA ALA A 109 41.83 -9.74 -11.80
C ALA A 109 41.63 -10.18 -10.35
N VAL A 110 41.66 -9.23 -9.41
CA VAL A 110 41.54 -9.45 -7.97
C VAL A 110 40.30 -8.73 -7.45
N GLY A 111 39.26 -9.51 -7.17
CA GLY A 111 38.01 -9.07 -6.59
C GLY A 111 37.99 -9.23 -5.07
N TYR A 112 37.48 -8.24 -4.36
CA TYR A 112 37.29 -8.26 -2.91
C TYR A 112 36.12 -7.37 -2.50
N VAL A 113 35.67 -7.51 -1.25
CA VAL A 113 34.58 -6.74 -0.67
C VAL A 113 35.08 -5.90 0.51
N VAL A 114 34.57 -4.68 0.64
CA VAL A 114 34.71 -3.84 1.85
C VAL A 114 33.40 -3.14 2.18
N GLU A 115 33.23 -2.73 3.44
CA GLU A 115 32.14 -1.85 3.86
C GLU A 115 32.23 -0.50 3.11
N GLN A 116 31.10 0.02 2.63
CA GLN A 116 30.99 1.28 1.88
C GLN A 116 29.67 2.02 2.19
N PRO A 117 29.60 3.35 2.01
CA PRO A 117 28.33 4.07 2.09
C PRO A 117 27.29 3.55 1.10
N ILE A 118 26.02 3.52 1.53
CA ILE A 118 24.91 3.19 0.64
C ILE A 118 24.77 4.25 -0.46
N TRP A 119 24.62 3.80 -1.71
CA TRP A 119 24.21 4.68 -2.80
C TRP A 119 22.72 5.06 -2.63
N ARG A 120 22.35 6.28 -3.05
CA ARG A 120 20.98 6.79 -2.92
C ARG A 120 20.39 7.16 -4.28
N PRO A 121 19.19 6.66 -4.64
CA PRO A 121 18.50 7.10 -5.85
C PRO A 121 17.96 8.53 -5.67
N THR A 122 17.95 9.30 -6.75
CA THR A 122 17.24 10.57 -6.87
C THR A 122 16.75 10.74 -8.30
N TYR A 123 15.58 11.35 -8.47
CA TYR A 123 14.89 11.41 -9.76
C TYR A 123 14.69 12.85 -10.22
N ARG A 124 14.61 13.03 -11.54
CA ARG A 124 14.13 14.26 -12.16
C ARG A 124 13.06 13.92 -13.18
N VAL A 125 11.99 14.68 -13.19
CA VAL A 125 10.98 14.66 -14.26
C VAL A 125 11.04 16.00 -14.97
N VAL A 126 11.27 15.97 -16.28
CA VAL A 126 11.15 17.14 -17.14
C VAL A 126 9.83 17.03 -17.91
N VAL A 127 8.94 17.97 -17.70
CA VAL A 127 7.68 18.11 -18.43
C VAL A 127 8.01 18.67 -19.82
N GLY A 128 7.76 17.87 -20.85
CA GLY A 128 7.96 18.23 -22.25
C GLY A 128 6.66 18.25 -23.04
N LYS A 129 6.71 18.78 -24.27
CA LYS A 129 5.53 18.92 -25.15
C LYS A 129 4.93 17.58 -25.61
N SER A 130 5.69 16.48 -25.49
CA SER A 130 5.34 15.14 -25.99
C SER A 130 5.32 14.06 -24.89
N GLY A 131 5.32 14.45 -23.61
CA GLY A 131 5.33 13.53 -22.47
C GLY A 131 6.30 13.97 -21.37
N LEU A 132 6.62 13.04 -20.47
CA LEU A 132 7.54 13.26 -19.35
C LEU A 132 8.88 12.57 -19.61
N GLU A 133 10.00 13.29 -19.48
CA GLU A 133 11.33 12.68 -19.43
C GLU A 133 11.67 12.35 -17.97
N LEU A 134 11.82 11.06 -17.65
CA LEU A 134 12.26 10.58 -16.34
C LEU A 134 13.76 10.28 -16.37
N GLN A 135 14.50 10.99 -15.53
CA GLN A 135 15.92 10.76 -15.29
C GLN A 135 16.12 10.12 -13.90
N ALA A 136 16.71 8.93 -13.87
CA ALA A 136 17.15 8.27 -12.63
C ALA A 136 18.64 8.54 -12.41
N TRP A 137 18.99 9.06 -11.24
CA TRP A 137 20.35 9.39 -10.83
C TRP A 137 20.74 8.61 -9.57
N GLY A 138 22.00 8.22 -9.48
CA GLY A 138 22.61 7.63 -8.29
C GLY A 138 23.54 8.64 -7.63
N ILE A 139 23.31 8.92 -6.34
CA ILE A 139 24.29 9.61 -5.49
C ILE A 139 25.22 8.54 -4.93
N VAL A 140 26.49 8.60 -5.31
CA VAL A 140 27.54 7.65 -4.91
C VAL A 140 28.59 8.42 -4.11
N GLN A 141 28.98 7.86 -2.97
CA GLN A 141 30.01 8.44 -2.11
C GLN A 141 31.23 7.54 -2.15
N ASN A 142 32.37 8.09 -2.58
CA ASN A 142 33.64 7.39 -2.49
C ASN A 142 34.29 7.75 -1.15
N LEU A 143 34.27 6.79 -0.22
CA LEU A 143 35.04 6.82 1.03
C LEU A 143 36.02 5.63 1.09
N SER A 144 36.50 5.17 -0.07
CA SER A 144 37.40 4.02 -0.14
C SER A 144 38.85 4.36 0.22
N GLY A 145 39.22 5.64 0.33
CA GLY A 145 40.58 6.10 0.61
C GLY A 145 41.45 6.24 -0.64
N GLU A 146 40.86 6.22 -1.84
CA GLU A 146 41.56 6.40 -3.12
C GLU A 146 40.65 7.01 -4.18
N ASP A 147 41.22 7.74 -5.13
CA ASP A 147 40.47 8.18 -6.32
C ASP A 147 40.06 6.99 -7.16
N TRP A 148 38.78 6.89 -7.51
CA TRP A 148 38.35 6.02 -8.58
C TRP A 148 38.67 6.74 -9.89
N ARG A 149 39.45 6.08 -10.77
CA ARG A 149 39.87 6.63 -12.06
C ARG A 149 39.48 5.66 -13.16
N ASP A 150 38.58 6.10 -14.03
CA ASP A 150 38.03 5.34 -15.16
C ASP A 150 37.56 3.93 -14.77
N VAL A 151 36.78 3.84 -13.68
CA VAL A 151 36.24 2.56 -13.18
C VAL A 151 34.89 2.25 -13.81
N GLN A 152 34.68 0.99 -14.17
CA GLN A 152 33.37 0.48 -14.56
C GLN A 152 32.48 0.37 -13.31
N LEU A 153 31.52 1.27 -13.16
CA LEU A 153 30.64 1.33 -11.99
C LEU A 153 29.32 0.58 -12.24
N SER A 154 28.87 -0.18 -11.25
CA SER A 154 27.49 -0.68 -11.18
C SER A 154 26.86 -0.39 -9.82
N LEU A 155 25.59 0.01 -9.82
CA LEU A 155 24.79 0.19 -8.60
C LEU A 155 23.72 -0.89 -8.54
N VAL A 156 23.66 -1.62 -7.43
CA VAL A 156 22.72 -2.73 -7.23
C VAL A 156 21.74 -2.37 -6.12
N ALA A 157 20.45 -2.47 -6.42
CA ALA A 157 19.37 -2.17 -5.47
C ALA A 157 19.11 -3.33 -4.49
N GLY A 158 19.46 -4.56 -4.88
CA GLY A 158 19.39 -5.76 -4.05
C GLY A 158 20.51 -5.87 -3.02
N ALA A 159 20.28 -6.72 -2.01
CA ALA A 159 21.19 -6.95 -0.90
C ALA A 159 21.58 -8.44 -0.82
N PRO A 160 22.82 -8.84 -1.18
CA PRO A 160 23.35 -10.13 -0.77
C PRO A 160 23.51 -10.17 0.75
N ILE A 161 23.49 -11.37 1.35
CA ILE A 161 23.84 -11.53 2.77
C ILE A 161 25.33 -11.23 2.93
N ALA A 162 25.66 -10.32 3.84
CA ALA A 162 27.02 -9.99 4.22
C ALA A 162 27.14 -10.00 5.75
N TYR A 163 28.30 -10.40 6.25
CA TYR A 163 28.63 -10.47 7.67
C TYR A 163 30.12 -10.18 7.85
N ARG A 164 30.50 -9.57 8.97
CA ARG A 164 31.92 -9.36 9.29
C ARG A 164 32.54 -10.68 9.73
N ALA A 165 33.65 -11.06 9.11
CA ALA A 165 34.36 -12.30 9.44
C ALA A 165 35.63 -12.00 10.24
N THR A 166 35.84 -12.62 11.41
CA THR A 166 37.06 -12.42 12.22
C THR A 166 38.18 -13.41 11.85
N LEU A 167 38.54 -13.48 10.56
CA LEU A 167 39.49 -14.48 10.04
C LEU A 167 40.94 -14.22 10.44
N GLU A 168 41.31 -12.99 10.80
CA GLU A 168 42.67 -12.67 11.27
C GLU A 168 42.96 -13.13 12.71
N ALA A 169 41.94 -13.45 13.49
CA ALA A 169 42.07 -13.83 14.90
C ALA A 169 42.30 -15.35 15.02
N PRO A 170 43.48 -15.82 15.49
CA PRO A 170 43.73 -17.24 15.68
C PRO A 170 42.88 -17.78 16.84
N VAL A 171 41.78 -18.46 16.49
CA VAL A 171 40.97 -19.23 17.46
C VAL A 171 41.70 -20.56 17.73
N THR A 172 42.53 -20.57 18.76
CA THR A 172 43.14 -21.81 19.27
C THR A 172 42.13 -22.50 20.19
N PRO A 173 41.49 -23.62 19.80
CA PRO A 173 40.70 -24.40 20.75
C PRO A 173 41.62 -24.94 21.86
N GLY A 174 41.15 -24.90 23.10
CA GLY A 174 41.88 -25.50 24.22
C GLY A 174 42.09 -27.00 23.95
N ARG A 175 43.34 -27.46 24.01
CA ARG A 175 43.62 -28.90 23.94
C ARG A 175 43.04 -29.55 25.21
N PRO A 176 42.24 -30.63 25.10
CA PRO A 176 41.87 -31.40 26.27
C PRO A 176 43.14 -32.01 26.90
N LEU A 177 43.26 -31.90 28.22
CA LEU A 177 44.22 -32.68 28.99
C LEU A 177 43.70 -34.11 29.09
N LEU A 178 44.56 -35.07 28.75
CA LEU A 178 44.31 -36.49 28.97
C LEU A 178 45.11 -36.90 30.20
N GLU A 179 44.43 -37.07 31.34
CA GLU A 179 45.04 -37.63 32.54
C GLU A 179 45.06 -39.17 32.42
N ASP A 180 46.19 -39.79 32.75
CA ASP A 180 46.49 -41.19 32.43
C ASP A 180 45.88 -42.18 33.45
N SER A 181 44.59 -41.98 33.75
CA SER A 181 43.81 -42.80 34.68
C SER A 181 42.46 -43.20 34.07
N GLY A 182 42.50 -44.23 33.21
CA GLY A 182 41.35 -45.08 32.86
C GLY A 182 40.08 -44.41 32.32
N GLU A 183 39.98 -44.36 30.99
CA GLU A 183 38.76 -44.56 30.16
C GLU A 183 37.34 -44.30 30.75
N VAL A 184 36.42 -43.52 30.16
CA VAL A 184 36.42 -42.52 29.05
C VAL A 184 35.19 -41.59 29.24
N PHE A 185 35.20 -40.42 28.59
CA PHE A 185 34.06 -39.52 28.27
C PHE A 185 33.46 -38.63 29.39
N ALA A 186 33.88 -37.36 29.38
CA ALA A 186 33.10 -36.21 29.86
C ALA A 186 32.93 -35.18 28.72
N GLY A 187 32.08 -35.50 27.75
CA GLY A 187 31.76 -34.58 26.64
C GLY A 187 30.69 -33.55 27.01
N VAL A 188 30.83 -32.32 26.52
CA VAL A 188 29.74 -31.33 26.49
C VAL A 188 29.12 -31.29 25.08
N PRO A 189 27.88 -31.78 24.89
CA PRO A 189 27.21 -31.73 23.59
C PRO A 189 26.34 -30.47 23.44
N ARG A 190 26.43 -29.77 22.29
CA ARG A 190 25.35 -28.98 21.62
C ARG A 190 25.72 -28.79 20.15
N GLY A 191 24.82 -28.87 19.17
CA GLY A 191 23.43 -29.33 19.22
C GLY A 191 22.93 -29.67 17.81
N GLU A 192 22.08 -30.69 17.70
CA GLU A 192 21.48 -31.13 16.43
C GLU A 192 20.03 -30.63 16.32
N SER A 193 19.53 -30.53 15.07
CA SER A 193 18.10 -30.38 14.78
C SER A 193 17.58 -31.69 14.22
N VAL A 194 16.65 -32.35 14.93
CA VAL A 194 16.06 -33.62 14.49
C VAL A 194 14.57 -33.66 14.81
N LEU A 195 13.77 -34.06 13.81
CA LEU A 195 12.43 -34.63 13.95
C LEU A 195 12.33 -35.75 12.91
N ALA A 196 11.88 -36.97 13.20
CA ALA A 196 11.40 -37.51 14.49
C ALA A 196 11.87 -38.96 14.66
N GLN A 197 11.94 -39.43 15.91
CA GLN A 197 12.02 -40.85 16.23
C GLN A 197 10.72 -41.30 16.92
N ALA A 198 10.20 -42.46 16.52
CA ALA A 198 9.44 -43.33 17.41
C ALA A 198 10.38 -44.44 17.93
N PRO A 199 10.20 -44.94 19.17
CA PRO A 199 11.34 -45.46 19.95
C PRO A 199 11.50 -46.99 19.95
N GLY A 200 12.73 -47.44 20.26
CA GLY A 200 13.06 -48.82 20.69
C GLY A 200 13.20 -49.82 19.54
N THR A 201 14.19 -50.72 19.48
CA THR A 201 14.88 -51.43 20.57
C THR A 201 16.18 -52.05 20.03
N LEU A 202 17.15 -52.36 20.90
CA LEU A 202 18.38 -53.09 20.57
C LEU A 202 18.11 -54.49 19.96
N VAL A 203 18.81 -54.84 18.88
CA VAL A 203 19.10 -56.25 18.52
C VAL A 203 20.53 -56.37 17.96
N VAL A 204 21.31 -57.27 18.57
CA VAL A 204 22.64 -57.72 18.13
C VAL A 204 22.45 -58.90 17.16
N PRO A 205 23.27 -59.09 16.10
CA PRO A 205 23.03 -60.15 15.10
C PRO A 205 23.35 -61.57 15.62
N GLY A 206 22.42 -62.51 15.38
CA GLY A 206 22.50 -63.95 15.68
C GLY A 206 21.42 -64.39 16.69
N GLU A 207 20.55 -65.37 16.46
CA GLU A 207 20.43 -66.43 15.43
C GLU A 207 18.92 -66.64 15.09
N ALA A 208 18.56 -67.35 14.00
CA ALA A 208 17.17 -67.48 13.53
C ALA A 208 16.40 -68.65 14.19
N PRO A 209 15.07 -68.54 14.40
CA PRO A 209 14.17 -69.44 13.64
C PRO A 209 12.74 -68.91 13.28
N THR A 210 12.40 -69.00 11.98
CA THR A 210 11.15 -69.53 11.34
C THR A 210 9.70 -69.03 11.60
N VAL A 211 8.92 -68.97 10.48
CA VAL A 211 7.43 -68.90 10.26
C VAL A 211 6.66 -67.67 10.81
N ASP A 212 5.55 -67.16 10.24
CA ASP A 212 4.73 -67.51 9.05
C ASP A 212 4.12 -66.23 8.38
N VAL A 213 3.52 -66.34 7.19
CA VAL A 213 3.10 -65.22 6.33
C VAL A 213 1.63 -64.81 6.52
N GLY A 214 1.38 -63.56 6.91
CA GLY A 214 0.04 -62.99 7.13
C GLY A 214 -0.41 -61.95 6.10
N SER A 215 -0.62 -62.37 4.85
CA SER A 215 -1.49 -61.78 3.79
C SER A 215 -1.61 -60.24 3.60
N THR A 216 -1.24 -59.77 2.39
CA THR A 216 -1.90 -58.66 1.60
C THR A 216 -1.93 -57.23 2.19
N SER A 217 -2.07 -56.11 1.46
CA SER A 217 -1.86 -55.68 0.05
C SER A 217 -2.15 -54.16 0.02
N THR A 218 -1.45 -53.24 -0.66
CA THR A 218 -0.30 -53.28 -1.58
C THR A 218 0.42 -51.91 -1.50
N GLY A 219 1.74 -51.86 -1.70
CA GLY A 219 2.51 -50.61 -1.79
C GLY A 219 3.40 -50.60 -3.04
N VAL A 220 3.38 -49.52 -3.81
CA VAL A 220 4.15 -49.40 -5.08
C VAL A 220 5.64 -49.30 -4.79
N ASN A 221 6.43 -50.24 -5.31
CA ASN A 221 7.88 -50.20 -5.22
C ASN A 221 8.48 -49.23 -6.26
N VAL A 222 9.02 -48.09 -5.81
CA VAL A 222 9.95 -47.30 -6.62
C VAL A 222 11.29 -48.03 -6.63
N GLY A 223 11.65 -48.61 -7.78
CA GLY A 223 12.89 -49.37 -7.94
C GLY A 223 14.14 -48.53 -7.67
N LYS A 224 15.20 -49.17 -7.11
CA LYS A 224 16.48 -48.53 -6.77
C LYS A 224 17.15 -47.81 -7.95
N ASP A 225 16.79 -48.16 -9.19
CA ASP A 225 17.33 -47.53 -10.40
C ASP A 225 16.79 -46.10 -10.64
N PHE A 226 15.59 -45.76 -10.14
CA PHE A 226 15.03 -44.41 -10.29
C PHE A 226 15.80 -43.36 -9.46
N VAL A 227 16.16 -43.70 -8.23
CA VAL A 227 16.97 -42.83 -7.35
C VAL A 227 18.41 -42.70 -7.87
N ARG A 228 18.88 -43.66 -8.67
CA ARG A 228 20.26 -43.73 -9.17
C ARG A 228 20.58 -42.72 -10.29
N ASN A 229 19.54 -42.14 -10.91
CA ASN A 229 19.67 -41.20 -12.04
C ASN A 229 19.53 -39.71 -11.63
N ILE A 230 19.33 -39.40 -10.35
CA ILE A 230 19.42 -38.01 -9.87
C ILE A 230 20.90 -37.63 -9.76
N ALA A 231 21.37 -36.80 -10.69
CA ALA A 231 22.76 -36.35 -10.78
C ALA A 231 23.13 -35.38 -9.65
N VAL A 232 23.46 -35.92 -8.48
CA VAL A 232 24.08 -35.14 -7.39
C VAL A 232 25.59 -35.10 -7.60
N VAL A 233 26.11 -33.93 -7.99
CA VAL A 233 27.54 -33.69 -8.19
C VAL A 233 28.29 -33.85 -6.86
N ARG A 234 29.15 -34.86 -6.77
CA ARG A 234 29.99 -35.11 -5.58
C ARG A 234 31.23 -34.21 -5.59
N PRO A 235 31.58 -33.53 -4.48
CA PRO A 235 32.80 -32.71 -4.41
C PRO A 235 34.03 -33.58 -4.11
N THR A 236 34.77 -34.01 -5.15
CA THR A 236 36.05 -34.69 -4.99
C THR A 236 37.24 -33.76 -5.22
N GLY A 237 38.13 -33.64 -4.22
CA GLY A 237 39.56 -33.33 -4.41
C GLY A 237 39.97 -31.88 -4.69
N LYS A 238 40.85 -31.33 -3.83
CA LYS A 238 41.84 -30.26 -4.09
C LYS A 238 41.46 -29.15 -5.11
N ALA A 239 40.43 -28.35 -4.79
CA ALA A 239 40.12 -27.12 -5.55
C ALA A 239 39.46 -26.03 -4.68
N GLY A 240 39.97 -25.81 -3.45
CA GLY A 240 39.36 -24.89 -2.48
C GLY A 240 39.26 -23.44 -2.95
N ALA A 241 40.27 -22.93 -3.67
CA ALA A 241 40.33 -21.55 -4.14
C ALA A 241 39.47 -21.26 -5.39
N GLY A 242 39.13 -22.27 -6.19
CA GLY A 242 38.37 -22.07 -7.44
C GLY A 242 36.87 -21.82 -7.23
N ARG A 243 36.33 -22.23 -6.07
CA ARG A 243 34.88 -22.15 -5.79
C ARG A 243 34.42 -20.76 -5.35
N SER A 244 35.32 -19.93 -4.83
CA SER A 244 35.01 -18.56 -4.41
C SER A 244 34.52 -17.71 -5.58
N PHE A 245 35.19 -17.81 -6.74
CA PHE A 245 34.78 -17.05 -7.93
C PHE A 245 33.48 -17.58 -8.54
N GLU A 246 33.31 -18.90 -8.66
CA GLU A 246 32.06 -19.43 -9.21
C GLU A 246 30.86 -19.07 -8.32
N ALA A 247 31.02 -19.12 -6.99
CA ALA A 247 30.02 -18.65 -6.04
C ALA A 247 29.79 -17.13 -6.12
N LEU A 248 30.83 -16.28 -6.12
CA LEU A 248 30.67 -14.81 -6.12
C LEU A 248 30.16 -14.29 -7.47
N ALA A 249 30.65 -14.84 -8.59
CA ALA A 249 30.16 -14.53 -9.93
C ALA A 249 28.80 -15.19 -10.23
N ALA A 250 28.45 -16.32 -9.59
CA ALA A 250 27.07 -16.81 -9.58
C ALA A 250 26.17 -15.95 -8.71
N VAL A 251 26.62 -15.39 -7.58
CA VAL A 251 25.84 -14.42 -6.78
C VAL A 251 25.64 -13.11 -7.55
N ALA A 252 26.66 -12.62 -8.25
CA ALA A 252 26.56 -11.44 -9.12
C ALA A 252 25.69 -11.66 -10.38
N ARG A 253 25.60 -12.90 -10.89
CA ARG A 253 24.68 -13.28 -11.99
C ARG A 253 23.27 -13.65 -11.48
N ALA A 254 23.16 -14.24 -10.30
CA ALA A 254 21.89 -14.62 -9.67
C ALA A 254 21.16 -13.40 -9.11
N SER A 255 21.87 -12.35 -8.68
CA SER A 255 21.25 -11.04 -8.41
C SER A 255 20.70 -10.40 -9.69
N ALA A 256 21.36 -10.57 -10.84
CA ALA A 256 20.83 -10.16 -12.14
C ALA A 256 19.64 -11.02 -12.63
N ALA A 257 19.53 -12.29 -12.19
CA ALA A 257 18.40 -13.17 -12.50
C ALA A 257 17.25 -13.13 -11.46
N GLY A 258 17.53 -12.67 -10.24
CA GLY A 258 16.69 -12.80 -9.05
C GLY A 258 15.91 -11.54 -8.69
N GLY A 259 15.43 -10.78 -9.67
CA GLY A 259 14.53 -9.65 -9.46
C GLY A 259 15.15 -8.41 -8.80
N THR A 260 16.48 -8.31 -8.71
CA THR A 260 17.13 -7.11 -8.13
C THR A 260 17.55 -6.14 -9.23
N THR A 261 17.10 -4.88 -9.14
CA THR A 261 17.47 -3.86 -10.13
C THR A 261 18.98 -3.58 -10.08
N ARG A 262 19.66 -3.75 -11.21
CA ARG A 262 21.07 -3.40 -11.40
C ARG A 262 21.19 -2.30 -12.46
N TYR A 263 21.86 -1.21 -12.09
CA TYR A 263 22.25 -0.14 -12.99
C TYR A 263 23.72 -0.30 -13.33
N GLU A 264 24.03 -0.62 -14.57
CA GLU A 264 25.40 -0.68 -15.08
C GLU A 264 25.65 0.55 -15.95
N LEU A 265 26.65 1.36 -15.59
CA LEU A 265 26.91 2.60 -16.31
C LEU A 265 27.54 2.26 -17.68
N PRO A 266 27.11 2.89 -18.78
CA PRO A 266 27.60 2.56 -20.12
C PRO A 266 29.05 3.01 -20.37
N HIS A 267 29.58 3.88 -19.52
CA HIS A 267 30.92 4.45 -19.61
C HIS A 267 31.61 4.41 -18.24
N PRO A 268 32.94 4.23 -18.19
CA PRO A 268 33.70 4.35 -16.96
C PRO A 268 33.55 5.74 -16.32
N VAL A 269 33.66 5.80 -15.01
CA VAL A 269 33.55 7.05 -14.24
C VAL A 269 34.79 7.28 -13.38
N SER A 270 35.09 8.54 -13.14
CA SER A 270 36.12 8.96 -12.20
C SER A 270 35.47 9.71 -11.02
N ILE A 271 35.71 9.25 -9.80
CA ILE A 271 35.13 9.79 -8.56
C ILE A 271 36.27 9.98 -7.55
N PRO A 272 36.65 11.23 -7.21
CA PRO A 272 37.72 11.50 -6.24
C PRO A 272 37.44 10.88 -4.86
N ASP A 273 38.49 10.59 -4.08
CA ASP A 273 38.31 10.19 -2.68
C ASP A 273 37.61 11.28 -1.85
N ALA A 274 36.99 10.88 -0.73
CA ALA A 274 36.26 11.74 0.19
C ALA A 274 35.16 12.61 -0.49
N SER A 275 34.63 12.17 -1.63
CA SER A 275 33.70 12.94 -2.45
C SER A 275 32.36 12.24 -2.67
N ALA A 276 31.34 13.02 -3.04
CA ALA A 276 30.05 12.53 -3.50
C ALA A 276 29.83 12.97 -4.94
N SER A 277 29.46 12.02 -5.81
CA SER A 277 29.16 12.27 -7.22
C SER A 277 27.75 11.81 -7.58
N MET A 278 27.09 12.57 -8.45
CA MET A 278 25.83 12.19 -9.07
C MET A 278 26.11 11.56 -10.44
N VAL A 279 25.70 10.32 -10.62
CA VAL A 279 25.80 9.60 -11.91
C VAL A 279 24.40 9.38 -12.50
N LEU A 280 24.26 9.60 -13.82
CA LEU A 280 23.03 9.31 -14.54
C LEU A 280 22.93 7.78 -14.76
N LEU A 281 21.87 7.17 -14.24
CA LEU A 281 21.63 5.72 -14.33
C LEU A 281 20.73 5.39 -15.53
N ALA A 282 19.76 6.25 -15.81
CA ALA A 282 18.92 6.20 -17.00
C ALA A 282 18.31 7.58 -17.28
N SER A 283 18.14 7.95 -18.54
CA SER A 283 17.12 8.90 -18.97
C SER A 283 16.23 8.23 -20.01
N ARG A 284 14.92 8.48 -19.95
CA ARG A 284 13.91 7.96 -20.89
C ARG A 284 12.67 8.84 -20.88
N THR A 285 11.97 8.92 -22.02
CA THR A 285 10.60 9.40 -22.06
C THR A 285 9.68 8.31 -21.53
N VAL A 286 8.86 8.61 -20.52
CA VAL A 286 7.86 7.68 -19.94
C VAL A 286 6.44 8.12 -20.30
N PRO A 287 5.48 7.19 -20.43
CA PRO A 287 4.07 7.53 -20.54
C PRO A 287 3.60 8.22 -19.26
N GLY A 288 3.08 9.45 -19.40
CA GLY A 288 2.64 10.24 -18.26
C GLY A 288 2.21 11.66 -18.60
N GLU A 289 1.69 12.36 -17.59
CA GLU A 289 1.16 13.72 -17.68
C GLU A 289 1.48 14.53 -16.41
N ALA A 290 1.56 15.86 -16.56
CA ALA A 290 1.48 16.79 -15.43
C ALA A 290 0.05 17.31 -15.35
N VAL A 291 -0.63 17.08 -14.23
CA VAL A 291 -2.07 17.37 -14.05
C VAL A 291 -2.34 17.89 -12.63
N LEU A 292 -3.52 18.44 -12.37
CA LEU A 292 -3.93 18.84 -11.02
C LEU A 292 -4.65 17.67 -10.33
N LEU A 293 -4.33 17.42 -9.06
CA LEU A 293 -4.99 16.43 -8.20
C LEU A 293 -5.55 17.12 -6.95
N PHE A 294 -6.88 17.18 -6.84
CA PHE A 294 -7.52 17.54 -5.57
C PHE A 294 -7.56 16.32 -4.65
N SER A 295 -6.70 16.33 -3.64
CA SER A 295 -6.58 15.28 -2.63
C SER A 295 -6.19 15.93 -1.30
N PRO A 296 -7.15 16.38 -0.48
CA PRO A 296 -6.87 17.01 0.80
C PRO A 296 -5.96 16.16 1.70
N ASP A 297 -4.89 16.79 2.20
CA ASP A 297 -3.88 16.17 3.06
C ASP A 297 -3.76 16.99 4.37
N PRO A 298 -3.96 16.38 5.56
CA PRO A 298 -3.78 17.06 6.84
C PRO A 298 -2.39 17.69 7.06
N GLY A 299 -1.35 17.16 6.41
CA GLY A 299 0.01 17.72 6.45
C GLY A 299 0.19 18.99 5.61
N ALA A 300 -0.77 19.33 4.76
CA ALA A 300 -0.75 20.53 3.92
C ALA A 300 -2.13 21.22 3.94
N PRO A 301 -2.46 22.02 4.98
CA PRO A 301 -3.82 22.53 5.21
C PRO A 301 -4.49 23.28 4.05
N ASP A 302 -3.71 24.01 3.23
CA ASP A 302 -4.23 24.69 2.04
C ASP A 302 -4.83 23.70 1.00
N SER A 303 -4.39 22.44 0.99
CA SER A 303 -4.89 21.39 0.09
C SER A 303 -6.36 21.01 0.33
N ALA A 304 -6.96 21.45 1.45
CA ALA A 304 -8.39 21.34 1.69
C ALA A 304 -9.24 22.17 0.71
N ARG A 305 -8.64 23.17 0.03
CA ARG A 305 -9.30 23.99 -1.01
C ARG A 305 -8.55 24.03 -2.34
N HIS A 306 -7.30 23.62 -2.39
CA HIS A 306 -6.43 23.79 -3.56
C HIS A 306 -5.86 22.44 -4.02
N PRO A 307 -5.88 22.10 -5.32
CA PRO A 307 -5.29 20.86 -5.79
C PRO A 307 -3.76 20.92 -5.80
N PHE A 308 -3.11 19.76 -5.67
CA PHE A 308 -1.68 19.63 -5.93
C PHE A 308 -1.42 19.59 -7.44
N ARG A 309 -0.30 20.17 -7.89
CA ARG A 309 0.31 19.76 -9.16
C ARG A 309 0.97 18.41 -8.95
N VAL A 310 0.62 17.43 -9.78
CA VAL A 310 1.16 16.06 -9.74
C VAL A 310 1.83 15.67 -11.05
N ALA A 311 2.94 14.95 -10.95
CA ALA A 311 3.51 14.21 -12.06
C ALA A 311 2.99 12.77 -11.99
N ARG A 312 2.19 12.36 -12.99
CA ARG A 312 1.60 11.02 -13.07
C ARG A 312 2.24 10.25 -14.22
N PHE A 313 2.90 9.13 -13.93
CA PHE A 313 3.63 8.36 -14.94
C PHE A 313 3.71 6.87 -14.63
N THR A 314 3.86 6.06 -15.67
CA THR A 314 4.06 4.61 -15.56
C THR A 314 5.55 4.27 -15.62
N ASN A 315 6.01 3.35 -14.76
CA ASN A 315 7.34 2.76 -14.88
C ASN A 315 7.36 1.76 -16.03
N ASP A 316 7.81 2.20 -17.21
CA ASP A 316 7.99 1.36 -18.40
C ASP A 316 9.31 0.54 -18.38
N SER A 317 10.09 0.61 -17.31
CA SER A 317 11.32 -0.17 -17.17
C SER A 317 11.03 -1.58 -16.65
N ALA A 318 11.94 -2.51 -16.95
CA ALA A 318 11.86 -3.88 -16.46
C ALA A 318 12.23 -4.04 -14.96
N GLY A 319 12.60 -2.95 -14.27
CA GLY A 319 13.09 -2.96 -12.89
C GLY A 319 12.20 -2.19 -11.92
N LEU A 320 12.41 -2.44 -10.63
CA LEU A 320 11.87 -1.61 -9.57
C LEU A 320 12.58 -0.25 -9.56
N LEU A 321 11.82 0.84 -9.66
CA LEU A 321 12.29 2.17 -9.27
C LEU A 321 12.17 2.28 -7.75
N GLU A 322 13.26 2.66 -7.11
CA GLU A 322 13.38 2.68 -5.65
C GLU A 322 12.86 3.98 -5.04
N ARG A 323 12.37 3.92 -3.81
CA ARG A 323 11.94 5.11 -3.07
C ARG A 323 13.04 6.18 -3.02
N GLY A 324 12.73 7.41 -3.39
CA GLY A 324 13.69 8.52 -3.41
C GLY A 324 13.07 9.89 -3.72
N PRO A 325 13.80 10.99 -3.47
CA PRO A 325 13.35 12.33 -3.83
C PRO A 325 13.24 12.49 -5.36
N ILE A 326 12.27 13.28 -5.80
CA ILE A 326 12.03 13.57 -7.22
C ILE A 326 11.78 15.06 -7.43
N ALA A 327 12.59 15.68 -8.29
CA ALA A 327 12.46 17.09 -8.66
C ALA A 327 11.75 17.23 -10.02
N VAL A 328 10.84 18.20 -10.14
CA VAL A 328 10.03 18.41 -11.35
C VAL A 328 10.41 19.74 -12.01
N PHE A 329 10.61 19.71 -13.32
CA PHE A 329 11.02 20.84 -14.14
C PHE A 329 10.12 21.00 -15.36
N GLU A 330 9.93 22.22 -15.84
CA GLU A 330 9.20 22.56 -17.08
C GLU A 330 9.92 23.73 -17.76
N GLU A 331 10.19 23.63 -19.05
CA GLU A 331 10.93 24.65 -19.84
C GLU A 331 12.26 25.13 -19.20
N GLY A 332 12.90 24.26 -18.42
CA GLY A 332 14.15 24.56 -17.69
C GLY A 332 13.97 25.21 -16.31
N ALA A 333 12.76 25.60 -15.95
CA ALA A 333 12.41 26.11 -14.62
C ALA A 333 12.11 24.96 -13.64
N PHE A 334 12.50 25.14 -12.37
CA PHE A 334 12.13 24.21 -11.28
C PHE A 334 10.70 24.50 -10.80
N LEU A 335 9.81 23.50 -10.87
CA LEU A 335 8.41 23.63 -10.46
C LEU A 335 8.14 23.15 -9.02
N GLY A 336 9.00 22.29 -8.48
CA GLY A 336 8.82 21.70 -7.15
C GLY A 336 9.50 20.36 -6.98
N GLN A 337 9.30 19.75 -5.81
CA GLN A 337 9.88 18.46 -5.45
C GLN A 337 8.87 17.63 -4.66
N GLY A 338 8.94 16.32 -4.83
CA GLY A 338 8.18 15.35 -4.06
C GLY A 338 9.04 14.13 -3.69
N VAL A 339 8.38 13.06 -3.26
CA VAL A 339 9.00 11.76 -3.00
C VAL A 339 8.33 10.74 -3.91
N LEU A 340 9.14 10.04 -4.70
CA LEU A 340 8.71 8.82 -5.37
C LEU A 340 8.75 7.69 -4.36
N GLU A 341 7.62 7.03 -4.13
CA GLU A 341 7.57 5.75 -3.41
C GLU A 341 7.99 4.60 -4.34
N SER A 342 8.42 3.47 -3.78
CA SER A 342 8.93 2.34 -4.57
C SER A 342 7.92 1.86 -5.62
N LEU A 343 8.31 1.90 -6.90
CA LEU A 343 7.43 1.76 -8.05
C LEU A 343 7.86 0.57 -8.94
N PRO A 344 7.19 -0.59 -8.84
CA PRO A 344 7.48 -1.77 -9.65
C PRO A 344 7.36 -1.54 -11.17
N ALA A 345 7.94 -2.44 -11.95
CA ALA A 345 7.77 -2.47 -13.41
C ALA A 345 6.27 -2.53 -13.78
N GLY A 346 5.85 -1.70 -14.73
CA GLY A 346 4.45 -1.58 -15.18
C GLY A 346 3.50 -0.83 -14.23
N ALA A 347 3.92 -0.48 -13.01
CA ALA A 347 3.10 0.27 -12.07
C ALA A 347 3.09 1.78 -12.37
N GLN A 348 2.05 2.49 -11.92
CA GLN A 348 1.90 3.94 -12.07
C GLN A 348 2.15 4.67 -10.74
N ALA A 349 2.91 5.76 -10.78
CA ALA A 349 3.03 6.72 -9.68
C ALA A 349 2.24 7.99 -9.98
N THR A 350 1.78 8.67 -8.92
CA THR A 350 1.24 10.03 -8.95
C THR A 350 1.95 10.81 -7.84
N VAL A 351 2.90 11.67 -8.19
CA VAL A 351 3.73 12.37 -7.20
C VAL A 351 3.33 13.85 -7.12
N PRO A 352 2.80 14.32 -5.98
CA PRO A 352 2.61 15.76 -5.74
C PRO A 352 3.96 16.46 -5.56
N PHE A 353 4.12 17.62 -6.18
CA PHE A 353 5.37 18.39 -6.13
C PHE A 353 5.19 19.88 -5.78
N SER A 354 3.99 20.43 -5.96
CA SER A 354 3.62 21.77 -5.51
C SER A 354 2.09 21.91 -5.38
N LEU A 355 1.63 23.00 -4.78
CA LEU A 355 0.20 23.29 -4.60
C LEU A 355 -0.24 24.38 -5.59
N GLU A 356 -1.35 24.15 -6.30
CA GLU A 356 -1.92 25.10 -7.25
C GLU A 356 -2.95 26.01 -6.57
N ARG A 357 -2.56 27.26 -6.30
CA ARG A 357 -3.43 28.25 -5.63
C ARG A 357 -4.34 29.02 -6.60
N GLY A 358 -4.04 29.00 -7.90
CA GLY A 358 -4.90 29.57 -8.93
C GLY A 358 -6.20 28.78 -9.17
N VAL A 359 -6.27 27.54 -8.69
CA VAL A 359 -7.47 26.69 -8.77
C VAL A 359 -7.99 26.43 -7.36
N ALA A 360 -9.31 26.55 -7.18
CA ALA A 360 -9.99 26.22 -5.94
C ALA A 360 -11.02 25.11 -6.17
N VAL A 361 -11.21 24.24 -5.18
CA VAL A 361 -12.19 23.16 -5.19
C VAL A 361 -12.99 23.16 -3.88
N GLU A 362 -14.30 23.15 -4.02
CA GLU A 362 -15.24 22.97 -2.91
C GLU A 362 -15.96 21.63 -3.11
N SER A 363 -16.09 20.82 -2.05
CA SER A 363 -16.86 19.57 -2.08
C SER A 363 -18.03 19.64 -1.11
N ARG A 364 -19.24 19.38 -1.61
CA ARG A 364 -20.44 19.21 -0.79
C ARG A 364 -21.00 17.81 -1.01
N SER A 365 -21.24 17.10 0.09
CA SER A 365 -21.88 15.79 0.07
C SER A 365 -23.21 15.83 0.81
N GLU A 366 -24.21 15.12 0.28
CA GLU A 366 -25.50 14.89 0.91
C GLU A 366 -25.86 13.41 0.81
N SER A 367 -26.47 12.87 1.87
CA SER A 367 -26.95 11.48 1.93
C SER A 367 -28.46 11.49 1.97
N VAL A 368 -29.09 10.84 0.98
CA VAL A 368 -30.54 10.74 0.85
C VAL A 368 -30.97 9.28 0.71
N GLN A 369 -32.16 8.94 1.20
CA GLN A 369 -32.71 7.59 1.13
C GLN A 369 -33.70 7.50 -0.04
N GLU A 370 -33.30 6.89 -1.15
CA GLU A 370 -34.08 6.78 -2.39
C GLU A 370 -34.40 5.33 -2.74
N GLY A 371 -35.44 5.17 -3.57
CA GLY A 371 -35.97 3.85 -3.95
C GLY A 371 -36.61 3.10 -2.77
N ALA A 372 -37.70 2.41 -3.01
CA ALA A 372 -38.27 1.50 -2.03
C ALA A 372 -38.76 0.26 -2.79
N ARG A 373 -38.24 -0.91 -2.43
CA ARG A 373 -38.61 -2.19 -3.02
C ARG A 373 -38.98 -3.14 -1.90
N LEU A 374 -40.07 -3.88 -2.03
CA LEU A 374 -40.40 -4.91 -1.05
C LEU A 374 -39.34 -6.02 -1.13
N ALA A 375 -38.65 -6.28 -0.03
CA ALA A 375 -37.63 -7.34 0.04
C ALA A 375 -38.19 -8.62 0.66
N LEU A 376 -38.87 -8.50 1.80
CA LEU A 376 -39.42 -9.60 2.59
C LEU A 376 -40.58 -9.11 3.45
N VAL A 377 -41.64 -9.92 3.52
CA VAL A 377 -42.65 -9.89 4.59
C VAL A 377 -42.63 -11.25 5.25
N GLU A 378 -42.31 -11.29 6.55
CA GLU A 378 -42.28 -12.52 7.34
C GLU A 378 -42.60 -12.19 8.80
N ALA A 379 -43.40 -13.04 9.47
CA ALA A 379 -43.86 -12.83 10.85
C ALA A 379 -44.47 -11.44 11.13
N GLY A 380 -45.12 -10.84 10.13
CA GLY A 380 -45.73 -9.51 10.22
C GLY A 380 -44.78 -8.31 10.08
N VAL A 381 -43.48 -8.55 9.86
CA VAL A 381 -42.47 -7.50 9.68
C VAL A 381 -42.31 -7.18 8.19
N LEU A 382 -42.53 -5.92 7.80
CA LEU A 382 -42.20 -5.42 6.47
C LEU A 382 -40.71 -5.06 6.40
N THR A 383 -39.97 -5.72 5.51
CA THR A 383 -38.58 -5.38 5.19
C THR A 383 -38.50 -4.82 3.78
N LEU A 384 -38.01 -3.59 3.68
CA LEU A 384 -37.78 -2.89 2.42
C LEU A 384 -36.31 -2.88 2.06
N GLU A 385 -36.00 -2.96 0.77
CA GLU A 385 -34.69 -2.58 0.25
C GLU A 385 -34.73 -1.09 -0.13
N ARG A 386 -33.87 -0.31 0.53
CA ARG A 386 -33.68 1.13 0.32
C ARG A 386 -32.27 1.37 -0.23
N ASP A 387 -32.14 2.26 -1.21
CA ASP A 387 -30.82 2.73 -1.65
C ASP A 387 -30.42 3.96 -0.83
N THR A 388 -29.38 3.83 -0.01
CA THR A 388 -28.69 5.00 0.55
C THR A 388 -27.86 5.62 -0.56
N VAL A 389 -28.22 6.83 -0.99
CA VAL A 389 -27.60 7.54 -2.09
C VAL A 389 -26.74 8.68 -1.54
N LEU A 390 -25.42 8.56 -1.68
CA LEU A 390 -24.48 9.61 -1.32
C LEU A 390 -24.14 10.41 -2.59
N ARG A 391 -24.67 11.63 -2.67
CA ARG A 391 -24.37 12.57 -3.75
C ARG A 391 -23.25 13.50 -3.30
N THR A 392 -22.13 13.49 -4.02
CA THR A 392 -21.04 14.44 -3.83
C THR A 392 -20.92 15.34 -5.06
N THR A 393 -21.09 16.64 -4.86
CA THR A 393 -20.83 17.66 -5.88
C THR A 393 -19.52 18.36 -5.56
N TYR A 394 -18.58 18.28 -6.49
CA TYR A 394 -17.35 19.06 -6.50
C TYR A 394 -17.54 20.27 -7.41
N ARG A 395 -17.32 21.47 -6.86
CA ARG A 395 -17.27 22.72 -7.64
C ARG A 395 -15.80 23.12 -7.78
N VAL A 396 -15.31 23.09 -9.02
CA VAL A 396 -13.95 23.53 -9.38
C VAL A 396 -14.05 24.95 -9.92
N GLN A 397 -13.22 25.85 -9.39
CA GLN A 397 -13.11 27.24 -9.82
C GLN A 397 -11.68 27.49 -10.30
N ASN A 398 -11.52 28.02 -11.50
CA ASN A 398 -10.21 28.30 -12.09
C ASN A 398 -10.01 29.80 -12.21
N GLY A 399 -9.06 30.36 -11.47
CA GLY A 399 -8.63 31.75 -11.55
C GLY A 399 -7.57 32.02 -12.61
N GLU A 400 -6.98 30.97 -13.21
CA GLU A 400 -5.89 31.10 -14.18
C GLU A 400 -6.36 31.47 -15.59
N ALA A 401 -5.44 32.07 -16.37
CA ALA A 401 -5.65 32.43 -17.77
C ALA A 401 -5.57 31.23 -18.74
N LYS A 402 -5.25 30.03 -18.25
CA LYS A 402 -5.23 28.78 -19.02
C LYS A 402 -6.36 27.85 -18.52
N PRO A 403 -6.99 27.04 -19.40
CA PRO A 403 -7.87 25.97 -18.96
C PRO A 403 -7.09 24.95 -18.12
N ALA A 404 -7.78 24.27 -17.20
CA ALA A 404 -7.17 23.31 -16.28
C ALA A 404 -7.98 22.00 -16.25
N ARG A 405 -7.24 20.89 -16.21
CA ARG A 405 -7.76 19.53 -15.95
C ARG A 405 -7.47 19.17 -14.49
N VAL A 406 -8.51 18.90 -13.72
CA VAL A 406 -8.41 18.50 -12.31
C VAL A 406 -8.92 17.07 -12.14
N LEU A 407 -8.10 16.21 -11.55
CA LEU A 407 -8.50 14.91 -11.04
C LEU A 407 -8.93 15.09 -9.57
N LEU A 408 -10.16 14.72 -9.26
CA LEU A 408 -10.73 14.81 -7.92
C LEU A 408 -10.60 13.42 -7.26
N ARG A 409 -9.83 13.32 -6.16
CA ARG A 409 -9.70 12.06 -5.40
C ARG A 409 -10.97 11.87 -4.57
N HIS A 410 -11.93 11.15 -5.13
CA HIS A 410 -13.16 10.79 -4.46
C HIS A 410 -12.95 9.50 -3.65
N ALA A 411 -12.95 9.61 -2.32
CA ALA A 411 -12.95 8.44 -1.44
C ALA A 411 -14.27 7.68 -1.62
N ARG A 412 -14.21 6.34 -1.65
CA ARG A 412 -15.37 5.48 -1.90
C ARG A 412 -15.66 4.55 -0.74
N SER A 413 -16.94 4.26 -0.52
CA SER A 413 -17.32 3.15 0.36
C SER A 413 -17.07 1.81 -0.34
N ALA A 414 -16.48 0.85 0.38
CA ALA A 414 -16.25 -0.50 -0.13
C ALA A 414 -17.54 -1.28 -0.43
N GLN A 415 -18.67 -0.84 0.15
CA GLN A 415 -20.01 -1.42 -0.04
C GLN A 415 -20.84 -0.66 -1.09
N ALA A 416 -20.38 0.52 -1.53
CA ALA A 416 -21.11 1.34 -2.48
C ALA A 416 -20.69 1.06 -3.94
N ARG A 417 -21.68 1.00 -4.82
CA ARG A 417 -21.46 1.09 -6.27
C ARG A 417 -21.45 2.56 -6.70
N LEU A 418 -20.57 2.89 -7.65
CA LEU A 418 -20.55 4.18 -8.30
C LEU A 418 -21.69 4.21 -9.34
N ALA A 419 -22.85 4.76 -8.96
CA ALA A 419 -24.06 4.72 -9.78
C ALA A 419 -24.05 5.77 -10.89
N ALA A 420 -23.45 6.93 -10.64
CA ALA A 420 -23.19 7.95 -11.66
C ALA A 420 -21.88 8.68 -11.38
N SER A 421 -21.11 8.96 -12.42
CA SER A 421 -19.88 9.76 -12.35
C SER A 421 -19.56 10.40 -13.72
N PRO A 422 -18.70 11.43 -13.77
CA PRO A 422 -18.23 12.02 -15.02
C PRO A 422 -17.51 10.99 -15.91
N LYS A 423 -17.62 11.18 -17.25
CA LYS A 423 -16.93 10.33 -18.23
C LYS A 423 -15.42 10.40 -18.03
N GLY A 424 -14.76 9.24 -18.06
CA GLY A 424 -13.31 9.14 -17.80
C GLY A 424 -12.94 9.06 -16.32
N THR A 425 -13.91 8.84 -15.42
CA THR A 425 -13.62 8.50 -14.02
C THR A 425 -12.84 7.18 -13.94
N GLU A 426 -11.71 7.19 -13.24
CA GLU A 426 -10.85 6.02 -13.05
C GLU A 426 -11.12 5.38 -11.69
N GLU A 427 -11.70 4.18 -11.66
CA GLU A 427 -12.03 3.47 -10.42
C GLU A 427 -10.84 2.66 -9.86
N GLN A 428 -10.30 3.08 -8.71
CA GLN A 428 -9.20 2.41 -8.02
C GLN A 428 -9.73 1.53 -6.88
N VAL A 429 -10.51 0.50 -7.26
CA VAL A 429 -11.30 -0.35 -6.34
C VAL A 429 -10.47 -0.92 -5.19
N GLY A 430 -9.30 -1.50 -5.50
CA GLY A 430 -8.40 -2.08 -4.49
C GLY A 430 -7.77 -1.08 -3.52
N ALA A 431 -7.89 0.23 -3.78
CA ALA A 431 -7.37 1.30 -2.93
C ALA A 431 -8.46 2.21 -2.33
N GLY A 432 -9.75 1.92 -2.55
CA GLY A 432 -10.87 2.61 -1.92
C GLY A 432 -11.14 4.04 -2.42
N PHE A 433 -10.77 4.36 -3.66
CA PHE A 433 -11.06 5.68 -4.25
C PHE A 433 -11.37 5.62 -5.75
N ALA A 434 -11.81 6.74 -6.31
CA ALA A 434 -11.83 6.99 -7.74
C ALA A 434 -11.17 8.35 -8.05
N LEU A 435 -10.60 8.48 -9.24
CA LEU A 435 -10.13 9.77 -9.78
C LEU A 435 -11.19 10.29 -10.75
N VAL A 436 -11.91 11.32 -10.34
CA VAL A 436 -13.01 11.91 -11.12
C VAL A 436 -12.49 13.13 -11.88
N PRO A 437 -12.50 13.14 -13.23
CA PRO A 437 -12.01 14.28 -13.99
C PRO A 437 -13.02 15.45 -13.98
N ALA A 438 -12.48 16.66 -13.88
CA ALA A 438 -13.18 17.91 -14.07
C ALA A 438 -12.34 18.82 -14.99
N GLU A 439 -12.87 19.13 -16.17
CA GLU A 439 -12.29 20.10 -17.09
C GLU A 439 -12.90 21.47 -16.81
N VAL A 440 -12.07 22.50 -16.63
CA VAL A 440 -12.52 23.87 -16.33
C VAL A 440 -11.79 24.89 -17.22
N ALA A 441 -12.55 25.76 -17.88
CA ALA A 441 -11.99 26.81 -18.73
C ALA A 441 -11.21 27.86 -17.91
N ALA A 442 -10.43 28.71 -18.59
CA ALA A 442 -9.79 29.87 -17.96
C ALA A 442 -10.84 30.80 -17.32
N HIS A 443 -10.56 31.32 -16.12
CA HIS A 443 -11.46 32.23 -15.37
C HIS A 443 -12.92 31.73 -15.19
N ALA A 444 -13.13 30.41 -15.13
CA ALA A 444 -14.46 29.79 -15.13
C ALA A 444 -14.69 28.87 -13.91
N SER A 445 -15.91 28.31 -13.81
CA SER A 445 -16.26 27.26 -12.85
C SER A 445 -16.86 26.04 -13.56
N ALA A 446 -16.62 24.85 -13.01
CA ALA A 446 -17.20 23.59 -13.47
C ALA A 446 -17.70 22.76 -12.28
N GLU A 447 -18.72 21.92 -12.51
CA GLU A 447 -19.22 20.97 -11.51
C GLU A 447 -18.95 19.53 -11.95
N ALA A 448 -18.43 18.72 -11.04
CA ALA A 448 -18.34 17.27 -11.17
C ALA A 448 -19.24 16.61 -10.11
N LYS A 449 -20.21 15.83 -10.55
CA LYS A 449 -21.22 15.18 -9.68
C LYS A 449 -21.00 13.69 -9.65
N VAL A 450 -20.92 13.15 -8.45
CA VAL A 450 -20.67 11.74 -8.17
C VAL A 450 -21.81 11.22 -7.32
N GLU A 451 -22.39 10.10 -7.73
CA GLU A 451 -23.44 9.42 -6.98
C GLU A 451 -22.99 8.00 -6.62
N GLU A 452 -22.78 7.76 -5.33
CA GLU A 452 -22.58 6.43 -4.76
C GLU A 452 -23.92 5.88 -4.26
N ARG A 453 -24.18 4.58 -4.46
CA ARG A 453 -25.35 3.91 -3.91
C ARG A 453 -24.98 2.67 -3.11
N THR A 454 -25.52 2.57 -1.91
CA THR A 454 -25.45 1.39 -1.05
C THR A 454 -26.88 0.90 -0.77
N SER A 455 -27.21 -0.29 -1.26
CA SER A 455 -28.52 -0.90 -1.03
C SER A 455 -28.53 -1.60 0.33
N ALA A 456 -29.50 -1.30 1.18
CA ALA A 456 -29.64 -1.86 2.52
C ALA A 456 -31.08 -2.36 2.75
N ARG A 457 -31.20 -3.46 3.50
CA ARG A 457 -32.50 -3.93 3.99
C ARG A 457 -32.81 -3.24 5.31
N VAL A 458 -33.95 -2.58 5.39
CA VAL A 458 -34.45 -1.92 6.59
C VAL A 458 -35.85 -2.42 6.93
N GLN A 459 -36.18 -2.48 8.21
CA GLN A 459 -37.58 -2.64 8.63
C GLN A 459 -38.31 -1.32 8.39
N ALA A 460 -39.56 -1.40 7.92
CA ALA A 460 -40.41 -0.25 7.69
C ALA A 460 -41.76 -0.42 8.39
N ASP A 461 -42.39 0.69 8.74
CA ASP A 461 -43.78 0.68 9.21
C ASP A 461 -44.73 0.50 8.02
N TRP A 462 -45.85 -0.20 8.24
CA TRP A 462 -46.87 -0.49 7.22
C TRP A 462 -47.65 0.75 6.75
N PHE A 463 -47.56 1.86 7.49
CA PHE A 463 -48.18 3.14 7.19
C PHE A 463 -47.17 4.20 6.71
N ASP A 464 -45.88 3.87 6.58
CA ASP A 464 -44.85 4.74 6.00
C ASP A 464 -45.07 4.93 4.48
N PRO A 465 -44.97 6.16 3.92
CA PRO A 465 -45.04 6.39 2.48
C PRO A 465 -44.04 5.57 1.63
N ALA A 466 -42.90 5.14 2.19
CA ALA A 466 -41.98 4.23 1.53
C ALA A 466 -42.58 2.82 1.33
N ALA A 467 -43.49 2.39 2.21
CA ALA A 467 -44.20 1.12 2.08
C ALA A 467 -45.21 1.16 0.90
N ASP A 468 -45.90 2.29 0.68
CA ASP A 468 -46.77 2.49 -0.49
C ASP A 468 -46.00 2.29 -1.80
N VAL A 469 -44.84 2.93 -1.94
CA VAL A 469 -44.00 2.81 -3.14
C VAL A 469 -43.51 1.37 -3.34
N ALA A 470 -43.06 0.72 -2.26
CA ALA A 470 -42.52 -0.63 -2.31
C ALA A 470 -43.57 -1.71 -2.63
N VAL A 471 -44.78 -1.59 -2.05
CA VAL A 471 -45.86 -2.55 -2.25
C VAL A 471 -46.50 -2.38 -3.62
N ASN A 472 -46.80 -1.15 -4.04
CA ASN A 472 -47.34 -0.93 -5.39
C ASN A 472 -46.36 -1.41 -6.47
N GLY A 473 -45.06 -1.14 -6.32
CA GLY A 473 -44.03 -1.69 -7.22
C GLY A 473 -43.99 -3.23 -7.26
N TYR A 474 -44.22 -3.91 -6.12
CA TYR A 474 -44.33 -5.37 -6.08
C TYR A 474 -45.60 -5.89 -6.76
N LEU A 475 -46.74 -5.21 -6.57
CA LEU A 475 -48.00 -5.55 -7.22
C LEU A 475 -47.94 -5.36 -8.74
N GLU A 476 -47.15 -4.39 -9.22
CA GLU A 476 -46.93 -4.14 -10.65
C GLU A 476 -45.90 -5.09 -11.30
N ASP A 477 -44.85 -5.54 -10.60
CA ASP A 477 -43.78 -6.36 -11.19
C ASP A 477 -44.30 -7.71 -11.74
N PRO A 478 -44.23 -7.98 -13.06
CA PRO A 478 -44.79 -9.20 -13.65
C PRO A 478 -44.14 -10.51 -13.17
N ARG A 479 -43.02 -10.45 -12.44
CA ARG A 479 -42.28 -11.62 -11.92
C ARG A 479 -42.68 -12.00 -10.50
N ALA A 480 -43.35 -11.12 -9.75
CA ALA A 480 -43.75 -11.37 -8.37
C ALA A 480 -44.85 -12.44 -8.27
N ASP A 481 -44.80 -13.25 -7.20
CA ASP A 481 -45.69 -14.41 -7.02
C ASP A 481 -47.17 -14.01 -6.99
N ARG A 482 -48.01 -14.74 -7.74
CA ARG A 482 -49.44 -14.41 -7.89
C ARG A 482 -50.20 -14.51 -6.56
N THR A 483 -49.90 -15.53 -5.75
CA THR A 483 -50.57 -15.74 -4.45
C THR A 483 -50.20 -14.64 -3.47
N ALA A 484 -48.91 -14.30 -3.42
CA ALA A 484 -48.38 -13.22 -2.61
C ALA A 484 -48.95 -11.85 -3.04
N LYS A 485 -49.07 -11.59 -4.35
CA LYS A 485 -49.74 -10.39 -4.88
C LYS A 485 -51.20 -10.30 -4.46
N GLU A 486 -51.97 -11.39 -4.61
CA GLU A 486 -53.38 -11.42 -4.24
C GLU A 486 -53.58 -11.17 -2.74
N ALA A 487 -52.76 -11.79 -1.88
CA ALA A 487 -52.78 -11.59 -0.44
C ALA A 487 -52.34 -10.17 -0.02
N LEU A 488 -51.27 -9.64 -0.63
CA LEU A 488 -50.74 -8.31 -0.34
C LEU A 488 -51.69 -7.20 -0.82
N ALA A 489 -52.31 -7.35 -1.99
CA ALA A 489 -53.34 -6.43 -2.49
C ALA A 489 -54.61 -6.45 -1.64
N ALA A 490 -54.98 -7.61 -1.07
CA ALA A 490 -56.07 -7.70 -0.11
C ALA A 490 -55.71 -6.97 1.20
N LEU A 491 -54.50 -7.16 1.73
CA LEU A 491 -54.01 -6.44 2.91
C LEU A 491 -53.94 -4.92 2.67
N TRP A 492 -53.48 -4.48 1.50
CA TRP A 492 -53.34 -3.05 1.20
C TRP A 492 -54.68 -2.32 1.20
N LYS A 493 -55.75 -2.94 0.71
CA LYS A 493 -57.11 -2.38 0.78
C LYS A 493 -57.58 -2.14 2.23
N VAL A 494 -57.21 -3.02 3.16
CA VAL A 494 -57.53 -2.86 4.59
C VAL A 494 -56.67 -1.75 5.19
N ARG A 495 -55.37 -1.71 4.86
CA ARG A 495 -54.46 -0.62 5.24
C ARG A 495 -54.99 0.75 4.78
N ASP A 496 -55.43 0.87 3.53
CA ASP A 496 -55.95 2.11 2.98
C ASP A 496 -57.29 2.52 3.62
N ALA A 497 -58.10 1.54 4.05
CA ALA A 497 -59.26 1.83 4.91
C ALA A 497 -58.82 2.41 6.27
N ILE A 498 -57.82 1.83 6.94
CA ILE A 498 -57.28 2.37 8.21
C ILE A 498 -56.76 3.81 8.01
N VAL A 499 -56.01 4.08 6.94
CA VAL A 499 -55.51 5.43 6.63
C VAL A 499 -56.66 6.41 6.41
N ARG A 500 -57.71 6.00 5.67
CA ARG A 500 -58.90 6.82 5.46
C ARG A 500 -59.63 7.12 6.78
N GLU A 501 -59.93 6.10 7.59
CA GLU A 501 -60.65 6.32 8.85
C GLU A 501 -59.84 7.17 9.84
N ARG A 502 -58.50 7.02 9.89
CA ARG A 502 -57.62 7.94 10.64
C ARG A 502 -57.75 9.39 10.18
N SER A 503 -57.89 9.64 8.87
CA SER A 503 -58.07 10.99 8.34
C SER A 503 -59.46 11.57 8.63
N GLU A 504 -60.51 10.74 8.63
CA GLU A 504 -61.85 11.14 9.06
C GLU A 504 -61.92 11.38 10.57
N GLU A 505 -61.29 10.54 11.42
CA GLU A 505 -61.17 10.77 12.86
C GLU A 505 -60.52 12.12 13.18
N ALA A 506 -59.40 12.45 12.53
CA ALA A 506 -58.73 13.75 12.71
C ALA A 506 -59.66 14.92 12.35
N LYS A 507 -60.31 14.84 11.19
CA LYS A 507 -61.28 15.84 10.69
C LYS A 507 -62.49 16.01 11.61
N TRP A 508 -63.12 14.92 12.07
CA TRP A 508 -64.30 15.02 12.95
C TRP A 508 -63.93 15.45 14.37
N THR A 509 -62.69 15.18 14.83
CA THR A 509 -62.14 15.73 16.07
C THR A 509 -61.98 17.25 15.94
N GLU A 510 -61.26 17.73 14.92
CA GLU A 510 -61.05 19.16 14.66
C GLU A 510 -62.37 19.94 14.50
N GLN A 511 -63.35 19.36 13.79
CA GLN A 511 -64.68 19.93 13.64
C GLN A 511 -65.48 19.91 14.96
N GLY A 512 -65.37 18.83 15.75
CA GLY A 512 -66.00 18.73 17.07
C GLY A 512 -65.47 19.79 18.03
N ASP A 513 -64.15 19.93 18.13
CA ASP A 513 -63.48 20.93 18.96
C ASP A 513 -63.93 22.36 18.55
N THR A 514 -63.89 22.68 17.26
CA THR A 514 -64.34 23.98 16.72
C THR A 514 -65.81 24.27 17.05
N LEU A 515 -66.70 23.29 16.86
CA LEU A 515 -68.13 23.43 17.17
C LEU A 515 -68.41 23.58 18.67
N SER A 516 -67.60 22.94 19.52
CA SER A 516 -67.66 23.09 20.97
C SER A 516 -67.25 24.49 21.42
N GLU A 517 -66.15 25.03 20.87
CA GLU A 517 -65.69 26.40 21.12
C GLU A 517 -66.75 27.43 20.71
N GLU A 518 -67.30 27.35 19.48
CA GLU A 518 -68.38 28.24 19.03
C GLU A 518 -69.64 28.14 19.91
N ALA A 519 -69.98 26.94 20.39
CA ALA A 519 -71.11 26.74 21.29
C ALA A 519 -70.88 27.40 22.65
N ASP A 520 -69.67 27.33 23.20
CA ASP A 520 -69.32 28.00 24.46
C ASP A 520 -69.27 29.53 24.33
N GLU A 521 -68.76 30.08 23.23
CA GLU A 521 -68.87 31.52 22.91
C GLU A 521 -70.34 31.98 22.81
N ALA A 522 -71.20 31.17 22.19
CA ALA A 522 -72.63 31.45 22.09
C ALA A 522 -73.32 31.39 23.48
N ARG A 523 -72.96 30.42 24.33
CA ARG A 523 -73.43 30.33 25.72
C ARG A 523 -72.96 31.53 26.54
N GLU A 524 -71.72 31.97 26.41
CA GLU A 524 -71.22 33.17 27.11
C GLU A 524 -71.88 34.45 26.61
N SER A 525 -72.07 34.58 25.30
CA SER A 525 -72.83 35.68 24.67
C SER A 525 -74.29 35.74 25.19
N LEU A 526 -74.94 34.60 25.37
CA LEU A 526 -76.27 34.52 25.98
C LEU A 526 -76.26 34.89 27.47
N ARG A 527 -75.24 34.47 28.23
CA ARG A 527 -75.07 34.85 29.65
C ARG A 527 -74.86 36.36 29.81
N SER A 528 -74.01 36.99 29.01
CA SER A 528 -73.78 38.44 29.06
C SER A 528 -75.02 39.25 28.67
N LEU A 529 -75.79 38.77 27.69
CA LEU A 529 -77.05 39.36 27.27
C LEU A 529 -78.23 39.07 28.22
N ALA A 530 -78.10 38.21 29.23
CA ALA A 530 -79.22 37.75 30.06
C ALA A 530 -80.10 38.89 30.61
N LYS A 531 -79.50 40.01 31.05
CA LYS A 531 -80.21 41.19 31.59
C LYS A 531 -80.63 42.23 30.53
N SER A 532 -80.28 42.04 29.26
CA SER A 532 -80.62 42.94 28.14
C SER A 532 -82.08 42.79 27.70
N ARG A 533 -82.67 43.88 27.19
CA ARG A 533 -84.00 43.91 26.56
C ARG A 533 -84.02 43.46 25.09
N ALA A 534 -82.87 43.07 24.52
CA ALA A 534 -82.74 42.60 23.15
C ALA A 534 -83.28 41.17 22.95
N ALA A 535 -84.61 41.01 22.95
CA ALA A 535 -85.28 39.71 22.83
C ALA A 535 -84.98 38.98 21.50
N ASP A 536 -84.94 39.72 20.38
CA ASP A 536 -84.66 39.16 19.06
C ASP A 536 -83.23 38.58 18.95
N LEU A 537 -82.23 39.31 19.46
CA LEU A 537 -80.83 38.84 19.47
C LEU A 537 -80.66 37.58 20.35
N LYS A 538 -81.35 37.52 21.49
CA LYS A 538 -81.40 36.32 22.34
C LYS A 538 -81.99 35.12 21.60
N GLY A 539 -83.13 35.31 20.92
CA GLY A 539 -83.76 34.24 20.13
C GLY A 539 -82.85 33.73 19.01
N ARG A 540 -82.16 34.63 18.29
CA ARG A 540 -81.19 34.26 17.25
C ARG A 540 -79.98 33.51 17.80
N LEU A 541 -79.43 33.91 18.95
CA LEU A 541 -78.32 33.21 19.59
C LEU A 541 -78.75 31.85 20.20
N GLN A 542 -79.97 31.73 20.72
CA GLN A 542 -80.52 30.45 21.17
C GLN A 542 -80.73 29.47 20.00
N ALA A 543 -81.22 29.96 18.86
CA ALA A 543 -81.32 29.16 17.64
C ALA A 543 -79.94 28.71 17.11
N ARG A 544 -78.95 29.61 17.06
CA ARG A 544 -77.57 29.26 16.67
C ARG A 544 -76.95 28.25 17.64
N LEU A 545 -77.14 28.41 18.95
CA LEU A 545 -76.62 27.45 19.94
C LEU A 545 -77.23 26.06 19.74
N SER A 546 -78.55 25.97 19.50
CA SER A 546 -79.21 24.68 19.23
C SER A 546 -78.74 24.02 17.93
N ASP A 547 -78.37 24.82 16.91
CA ASP A 547 -77.80 24.33 15.65
C ASP A 547 -76.36 23.82 15.85
N LEU A 548 -75.50 24.60 16.53
CA LEU A 548 -74.14 24.20 16.90
C LEU A 548 -74.13 22.93 17.76
N GLU A 549 -75.00 22.82 18.77
CA GLU A 549 -75.12 21.62 19.61
C GLU A 549 -75.58 20.39 18.79
N SER A 550 -76.47 20.58 17.79
CA SER A 550 -76.88 19.51 16.88
C SER A 550 -75.76 19.09 15.92
N GLN A 551 -74.97 20.03 15.41
CA GLN A 551 -73.83 19.74 14.54
C GLN A 551 -72.70 19.06 15.31
N HIS A 552 -72.43 19.50 16.55
CA HIS A 552 -71.47 18.87 17.46
C HIS A 552 -71.86 17.42 17.76
N ALA A 553 -73.15 17.16 18.04
CA ALA A 553 -73.64 15.79 18.23
C ALA A 553 -73.45 14.92 16.97
N ALA A 554 -73.75 15.46 15.79
CA ALA A 554 -73.54 14.75 14.52
C ALA A 554 -72.05 14.48 14.22
N ALA A 555 -71.15 15.40 14.59
CA ALA A 555 -69.70 15.22 14.48
C ALA A 555 -69.20 14.13 15.45
N ALA A 556 -69.70 14.10 16.69
CA ALA A 556 -69.40 13.04 17.65
C ALA A 556 -69.87 11.65 17.16
N ASP A 557 -71.09 11.56 16.61
CA ASP A 557 -71.60 10.32 16.00
C ASP A 557 -70.78 9.89 14.75
N ALA A 558 -70.22 10.84 14.00
CA ALA A 558 -69.31 10.54 12.89
C ALA A 558 -67.94 10.05 13.38
N LEU A 559 -67.37 10.69 14.40
CA LEU A 559 -66.11 10.31 15.04
C LEU A 559 -66.17 8.89 15.62
N VAL A 560 -67.22 8.55 16.37
CA VAL A 560 -67.40 7.20 16.94
C VAL A 560 -67.53 6.13 15.84
N ARG A 561 -68.19 6.43 14.72
CA ARG A 561 -68.28 5.52 13.57
C ARG A 561 -66.93 5.31 12.88
N ALA A 562 -66.16 6.38 12.69
CA ALA A 562 -64.81 6.29 12.12
C ALA A 562 -63.87 5.48 13.03
N GLN A 563 -63.91 5.72 14.35
CA GLN A 563 -63.15 4.94 15.34
C GLN A 563 -63.50 3.45 15.34
N LEU A 564 -64.79 3.10 15.26
CA LEU A 564 -65.22 1.70 15.17
C LEU A 564 -64.72 1.06 13.87
N ALA A 565 -64.91 1.72 12.72
CA ALA A 565 -64.45 1.24 11.42
C ALA A 565 -62.92 1.09 11.35
N ARG A 566 -62.16 2.01 11.95
CA ARG A 566 -60.71 1.89 12.08
C ARG A 566 -60.33 0.68 12.92
N HIS A 567 -60.95 0.46 14.07
CA HIS A 567 -60.62 -0.65 14.95
C HIS A 567 -60.98 -2.02 14.33
N GLU A 568 -62.11 -2.13 13.62
CA GLU A 568 -62.46 -3.32 12.84
C GLU A 568 -61.41 -3.60 11.75
N ALA A 569 -60.98 -2.56 11.02
CA ALA A 569 -59.95 -2.69 10.00
C ALA A 569 -58.55 -3.00 10.59
N GLU A 570 -58.19 -2.46 11.76
CA GLU A 570 -56.94 -2.78 12.47
C GLU A 570 -56.89 -4.26 12.92
N VAL A 571 -58.02 -4.83 13.32
CA VAL A 571 -58.13 -6.27 13.64
C VAL A 571 -57.97 -7.12 12.38
N ASP A 572 -58.73 -6.84 11.30
CA ASP A 572 -58.61 -7.58 10.03
C ASP A 572 -57.19 -7.48 9.43
N PHE A 573 -56.58 -6.30 9.52
CA PHE A 573 -55.18 -6.09 9.11
C PHE A 573 -54.22 -6.97 9.92
N ALA A 574 -54.36 -7.00 11.25
CA ALA A 574 -53.52 -7.83 12.12
C ALA A 574 -53.72 -9.34 11.90
N GLU A 575 -54.94 -9.79 11.60
CA GLU A 575 -55.21 -11.21 11.30
C GLU A 575 -54.63 -11.64 9.96
N ARG A 576 -54.84 -10.86 8.89
CA ARG A 576 -54.23 -11.11 7.57
C ARG A 576 -52.71 -11.09 7.64
N LEU A 577 -52.14 -10.18 8.42
CA LEU A 577 -50.69 -10.00 8.55
C LEU A 577 -50.00 -11.22 9.17
N ARG A 578 -50.66 -11.97 10.07
CA ARG A 578 -50.11 -13.20 10.69
C ARG A 578 -49.83 -14.32 9.70
N THR A 579 -50.57 -14.39 8.59
CA THR A 579 -50.44 -15.45 7.58
C THR A 579 -49.70 -14.99 6.32
N LEU A 580 -49.34 -13.70 6.24
CA LEU A 580 -48.70 -13.13 5.07
C LEU A 580 -47.20 -13.44 5.03
N GLY A 581 -46.80 -14.22 4.02
CA GLY A 581 -45.41 -14.39 3.60
C GLY A 581 -45.22 -13.86 2.19
N VAL A 582 -44.34 -12.87 2.01
CA VAL A 582 -44.00 -12.29 0.70
C VAL A 582 -42.49 -12.23 0.56
N ARG A 583 -41.96 -12.60 -0.60
CA ARG A 583 -40.53 -12.45 -0.93
C ARG A 583 -40.39 -11.74 -2.27
N ALA A 584 -39.35 -10.92 -2.39
CA ALA A 584 -38.92 -10.36 -3.67
C ALA A 584 -38.68 -11.48 -4.71
N PRO A 585 -39.00 -11.24 -6.00
CA PRO A 585 -38.74 -12.18 -7.08
C PRO A 585 -37.25 -12.33 -7.44
#